data_AF-A0A0H5Q9K7-F1
#
_entry.id   AF-A0A0H5Q9K7-F1
#
_cell.length_a   1.000
_cell.length_b   1.000
_cell.length_c   1.000
_cell.angle_alpha   90.00
_cell.angle_beta   90.00
_cell.angle_gamma   90.00
#
_symmetry.space_group_name_H-M   'P 1'
#
loop_
_entity.id
_entity.type
_entity.pdbx_description
1 polymer ?
#
loop_
_entity_poly.entity_id
_entity_poly.type
_entity_poly.pdbx_seq_one_letter_code
_entity_poly.pdbx_strand_id
1 'polypeptide(L)' 'METAKLMTIRQTAKAKIAPEHYLRMLEKQGRLPGVRSGNRFLVHTGLLIEQLDRESLAAANGKGSTEEVG' A
#
# COMPACT_ATOMS: atom_id res chain seq x y z
N MET A 1 -9.29 -1.35 -18.31
CA MET A 1 -8.42 -1.68 -17.16
C MET A 1 -7.30 -0.67 -17.15
N GLU A 2 -7.14 0.10 -16.08
CA GLU A 2 -6.02 1.01 -15.96
C GLU A 2 -4.73 0.19 -15.88
N THR A 3 -3.79 0.46 -16.79
CA THR A 3 -2.49 -0.22 -16.82
C THR A 3 -1.74 0.07 -15.53
N ALA A 4 -1.44 -0.98 -14.78
CA ALA A 4 -0.56 -0.89 -13.63
C ALA A 4 0.76 -0.20 -14.02
N LYS A 5 1.11 0.85 -13.28
CA LYS A 5 2.30 1.66 -13.57
C LYS A 5 3.31 1.50 -12.45
N LEU A 6 4.55 1.22 -12.83
CA LEU A 6 5.68 1.28 -11.90
C LEU A 6 6.08 2.74 -11.71
N MET A 7 6.00 3.21 -10.47
CA MET A 7 6.34 4.58 -10.10
C MET A 7 7.29 4.60 -8.92
N THR A 8 8.20 5.57 -8.87
CA THR A 8 8.97 5.79 -7.64
C THR A 8 8.06 6.22 -6.49
N ILE A 9 8.46 5.99 -5.24
CA ILE A 9 7.71 6.42 -4.05
C ILE A 9 7.25 7.89 -4.14
N ARG A 10 8.13 8.79 -4.59
CA ARG A 10 7.81 10.22 -4.78
C ARG A 10 6.77 10.46 -5.87
N GLN A 11 6.82 9.71 -6.97
CA GLN A 11 5.82 9.81 -8.04
C GLN A 11 4.47 9.26 -7.59
N THR A 12 4.45 8.15 -6.85
CA THR A 12 3.24 7.58 -6.25
C THR A 12 2.59 8.56 -5.27
N ALA A 13 3.38 9.25 -4.46
CA ALA A 13 2.89 10.31 -3.58
C ALA A 13 2.32 11.50 -4.37
N LYS A 14 2.99 11.93 -5.45
CA LYS A 14 2.49 12.99 -6.35
C LYS A 14 1.18 12.59 -7.04
N ALA A 15 0.99 11.30 -7.31
CA ALA A 15 -0.26 10.74 -7.84
C ALA A 15 -1.39 10.69 -6.80
N LYS A 16 -1.16 11.16 -5.56
CA LYS A 16 -2.15 11.21 -4.47
C LYS A 16 -2.72 9.84 -4.06
N ILE A 17 -1.99 8.75 -4.32
CA ILE A 17 -2.39 7.40 -3.88
C ILE A 17 -2.19 7.25 -2.37
N ALA A 18 -1.01 7.60 -1.87
CA ALA A 18 -0.72 7.60 -0.43
C ALA A 18 0.40 8.60 -0.09
N PRO A 19 0.49 9.08 1.15
CA PRO A 19 1.55 10.00 1.58
C PRO A 19 2.95 9.38 1.43
N GLU A 20 3.94 10.20 1.04
CA GLU A 20 5.32 9.73 0.85
C GLU A 20 5.89 9.07 2.11
N HIS A 21 5.65 9.68 3.28
CA HIS A 21 6.09 9.14 4.56
C HIS A 21 5.54 7.73 4.81
N TYR A 22 4.25 7.52 4.53
CA TYR A 22 3.61 6.22 4.71
C TYR A 22 4.18 5.17 3.75
N LEU A 23 4.40 5.52 2.49
CA LEU A 23 5.04 4.63 1.51
C LEU A 23 6.46 4.21 1.96
N ARG A 24 7.27 5.15 2.49
CA ARG A 24 8.60 4.83 3.02
C ARG A 24 8.54 3.92 4.26
N MET A 25 7.52 4.08 5.10
CA MET A 25 7.31 3.18 6.24
C MET A 25 6.95 1.78 5.77
N LEU A 26 6.05 1.63 4.79
CA LEU A 26 5.72 0.33 4.20
C LEU A 26 6.93 -0.33 3.52
N GLU A 27 7.76 0.45 2.82
CA GLU A 27 9.00 -0.04 2.19
C GLU A 27 9.94 -0.64 3.24
N LYS A 28 10.18 0.10 4.33
CA LYS A 28 11.03 -0.36 5.45
C LYS A 28 10.47 -1.61 6.13
N GLN A 29 9.15 -1.75 6.18
CA GLN A 29 8.47 -2.93 6.73
C GLN A 29 8.45 -4.11 5.75
N GLY A 30 8.93 -3.96 4.51
CA GLY A 30 8.83 -4.99 3.48
C GLY A 30 7.39 -5.24 2.99
N ARG A 31 6.47 -4.30 3.26
CA ARG A 31 5.03 -4.41 2.95
C ARG A 31 4.61 -3.59 1.73
N LEU A 32 5.52 -2.80 1.15
CA LEU A 32 5.20 -1.99 -0.02
C LEU A 32 5.29 -2.85 -1.30
N PRO A 33 4.21 -3.01 -2.08
CA PRO A 33 4.26 -3.79 -3.31
C PRO A 33 5.07 -3.06 -4.38
N GLY A 34 6.07 -3.75 -4.93
CA GLY A 34 6.96 -3.19 -5.93
C GLY A 34 8.28 -3.93 -6.02
N VAL A 35 9.21 -3.35 -6.77
CA VAL A 35 10.54 -3.91 -7.03
C VAL A 35 11.63 -2.87 -6.79
N ARG A 36 12.78 -3.32 -6.29
CA ARG A 36 13.99 -2.49 -6.19
C ARG A 36 14.68 -2.47 -7.56
N SER A 37 14.97 -1.28 -8.08
CA SER A 37 15.76 -1.06 -9.29
C SER A 37 16.94 -0.13 -8.96
N GLY A 38 18.12 -0.72 -8.76
CA GLY A 38 19.30 -0.03 -8.24
C GLY A 38 19.02 0.59 -6.87
N ASN A 39 19.29 1.90 -6.74
CA ASN A 39 19.07 2.65 -5.49
C ASN A 39 17.61 3.12 -5.30
N ARG A 40 16.69 2.78 -6.22
CA ARG A 40 15.31 3.28 -6.18
C ARG A 40 14.33 2.12 -6.00
N PHE A 41 13.26 2.38 -5.26
CA PHE A 41 12.12 1.48 -5.19
C PHE A 41 11.03 1.93 -6.16
N LEU A 42 10.58 0.99 -6.99
CA LEU A 42 9.49 1.17 -7.95
C LEU A 42 8.24 0.48 -7.40
N VAL A 43 7.30 1.29 -6.96
CA VAL A 43 5.99 0.88 -6.44
C VAL A 43 5.12 0.40 -7.59
N HIS A 44 4.51 -0.76 -7.42
CA HIS A 44 3.48 -1.25 -8.31
C HIS A 44 2.13 -0.65 -7.88
N THR A 45 1.68 0.42 -8.56
CA THR A 45 0.54 1.22 -8.08
C THR A 45 -0.79 0.45 -8.02
N GLY A 46 -1.04 -0.47 -8.97
CA GLY A 46 -2.26 -1.29 -8.97
C GLY A 46 -2.39 -2.15 -7.71
N LEU A 47 -1.40 -3.01 -7.48
CA LEU A 47 -1.30 -3.81 -6.25
C LEU A 47 -1.32 -2.98 -4.96
N LEU A 48 -0.73 -1.78 -4.94
CA LEU A 48 -0.82 -0.89 -3.77
C LEU A 48 -2.27 -0.49 -3.49
N ILE A 49 -3.03 -0.09 -4.50
CA ILE A 49 -4.44 0.30 -4.35
C ILE A 49 -5.26 -0.90 -3.86
N GLU A 50 -5.10 -2.06 -4.50
CA GLU A 50 -5.79 -3.29 -4.09
C GLU A 50 -5.46 -3.69 -2.64
N GLN A 51 -4.19 -3.54 -2.22
CA GLN A 51 -3.78 -3.79 -0.85
C GLN A 51 -4.47 -2.81 0.12
N LEU A 52 -4.49 -1.52 -0.18
CA LEU A 52 -5.15 -0.51 0.66
C LEU A 52 -6.66 -0.74 0.77
N ASP A 53 -7.32 -1.08 -0.33
CA ASP A 53 -8.74 -1.41 -0.34
C ASP A 53 -9.02 -2.64 0.53
N ARG A 54 -8.18 -3.68 0.43
CA ARG A 54 -8.29 -4.87 1.28
C ARG A 54 -8.08 -4.55 2.77
N GLU A 55 -7.05 -3.78 3.10
CA GLU A 55 -6.77 -3.35 4.48
C GLU A 55 -7.92 -2.51 5.04
N SER A 56 -8.49 -1.63 4.22
CA SER A 56 -9.65 -0.80 4.57
C SER A 56 -10.90 -1.65 4.83
N LEU A 57 -11.23 -2.59 3.93
CA LEU A 57 -12.35 -3.53 4.10
C LEU A 57 -12.17 -4.39 5.35
N ALA A 58 -10.96 -4.92 5.58
CA ALA A 58 -10.66 -5.70 6.77
C ALA A 58 -10.84 -4.86 8.05
N ALA A 59 -10.38 -3.61 8.05
CA ALA A 59 -10.57 -2.70 9.18
C ALA A 59 -12.03 -2.30 9.41
N ALA A 60 -12.83 -2.19 8.35
CA ALA A 60 -14.26 -1.93 8.43
C ALA A 60 -15.03 -3.13 9.03
N ASN A 61 -14.69 -4.35 8.59
CA ASN A 61 -15.33 -5.58 9.07
C ASN A 61 -14.83 -6.02 10.46
N GLY A 62 -13.60 -5.68 10.83
CA GLY A 62 -12.98 -5.99 12.13
C GLY A 62 -13.51 -5.18 13.31
N LYS A 63 -14.41 -4.21 13.09
CA LYS A 63 -15.12 -3.50 14.18
C LYS A 63 -16.38 -4.24 14.67
N GLY A 64 -16.57 -5.50 14.27
CA GLY A 64 -17.78 -6.30 14.55
C GLY A 64 -17.58 -7.60 15.33
N SER A 65 -16.39 -7.92 15.84
CA SER A 65 -16.16 -9.15 16.61
C SER A 65 -15.38 -8.87 17.90
N THR A 66 -16.08 -8.39 18.92
CA THR A 66 -15.76 -8.76 20.29
C THR A 66 -16.10 -10.25 20.42
N GLU A 67 -15.15 -11.12 20.11
CA GLU A 67 -15.17 -12.50 20.62
C GLU A 67 -14.51 -12.48 22.00
N GLU A 68 -15.28 -12.07 23.01
CA GLU A 68 -15.05 -12.47 24.39
C GLU A 68 -15.66 -13.87 24.57
N VAL A 69 -14.82 -14.89 24.41
CA VAL A 69 -15.01 -16.18 25.05
C VAL A 69 -14.31 -16.13 26.40
N GLY A 70 -15.10 -16.09 27.48
CA GLY A 70 -14.66 -16.12 28.87
C GLY A 70 -15.84 -16.08 29.81
#